data_AF-A0A9Q9I7L0-F1
#
_entry.id   AF-A0A9Q9I7L0-F1
#
_cell.length_a   1.000
_cell.length_b   1.000
_cell.length_c   1.000
_cell.angle_alpha   90.00
_cell.angle_beta   90.00
_cell.angle_gamma   90.00
#
_symmetry.space_group_name_H-M   'P 1'
#
loop_
_entity.id
_entity.type
_entity.pdbx_description
1 polymer ?
#
loop_
_entity_poly.entity_id
_entity_poly.type
_entity_poly.pdbx_seq_one_letter_code
_entity_poly.pdbx_strand_id
1 'polypeptide(L)'
;MCAQPAGPALPAVPDTPAVATAMTVAERYFTPAFLNHSVRSYIWGALYARAHGIDRDDELFCVAALLHDIALSPAFDSHTVPFEVAGGEVARVFGTAAGWPAARTDRVAQIIVLHMRDDVAAAVDPESHLLQVATSWDVVGRWQEEFPPDERAAILHRYPRLGFGAQFLAGFEDQAGRKPGSAAAASIARDLAGKIAAHPLDARPDGPALS
;
A
#
# COMPACT_ATOMS: atom_id res chain seq x y z
N MET A 1 -39.19 -9.62 -2.99
CA MET A 1 -37.84 -9.03 -3.14
C MET A 1 -37.24 -8.91 -1.76
N CYS A 2 -36.37 -9.84 -1.35
CA CYS A 2 -35.58 -9.64 -0.15
C CYS A 2 -34.52 -8.57 -0.49
N ALA A 3 -34.50 -7.46 0.25
CA ALA A 3 -33.41 -6.50 0.16
C ALA A 3 -32.11 -7.25 0.51
N GLN A 4 -31.11 -7.23 -0.37
CA GLN A 4 -29.77 -7.67 0.00
C GLN A 4 -29.30 -6.80 1.17
N PRO A 5 -28.67 -7.37 2.20
CA PRO A 5 -28.06 -6.57 3.25
C PRO A 5 -27.07 -5.60 2.58
N ALA A 6 -27.06 -4.34 3.04
CA ALA A 6 -26.04 -3.40 2.62
C ALA A 6 -24.67 -4.02 2.92
N GLY A 7 -23.80 -4.09 1.91
CA GLY A 7 -22.43 -4.60 2.09
C GLY A 7 -21.66 -3.81 3.15
N PRO A 8 -20.51 -4.31 3.61
CA PRO A 8 -19.74 -3.64 4.66
C PRO A 8 -19.40 -2.20 4.25
N ALA A 9 -19.61 -1.26 5.18
CA ALA A 9 -19.25 0.14 4.98
C ALA A 9 -17.72 0.26 5.00
N LEU A 10 -17.12 0.39 3.82
CA LEU A 10 -15.69 0.58 3.68
C LEU A 10 -15.28 1.97 4.20
N PRO A 11 -14.12 2.09 4.88
CA PRO A 11 -13.53 3.38 5.20
C PRO A 11 -13.49 4.29 3.96
N ALA A 12 -14.03 5.48 4.10
CA ALA A 12 -13.94 6.50 3.06
C ALA A 12 -12.53 7.12 3.09
N VAL A 13 -11.97 7.37 1.92
CA VAL A 13 -10.74 8.16 1.77
C VAL A 13 -10.99 9.58 2.33
N PRO A 14 -10.08 10.18 3.11
CA PRO A 14 -10.29 11.49 3.71
C PRO A 14 -10.48 12.54 2.62
N ASP A 15 -11.54 13.35 2.76
CA ASP A 15 -11.82 14.45 1.85
C ASP A 15 -11.02 15.68 2.25
N THR A 16 -9.75 15.72 1.83
CA THR A 16 -8.86 16.86 2.10
C THR A 16 -8.09 17.28 0.84
N PRO A 17 -7.64 18.54 0.75
CA PRO A 17 -6.86 19.01 -0.39
C PRO A 17 -5.55 18.23 -0.61
N ALA A 18 -4.90 17.82 0.48
CA ALA A 18 -3.66 17.03 0.39
C ALA A 18 -3.94 15.64 -0.18
N VAL A 19 -4.99 14.96 0.28
CA VAL A 19 -5.35 13.63 -0.25
C VAL A 19 -5.78 13.71 -1.71
N ALA A 20 -6.59 14.70 -2.09
CA ALA A 20 -6.97 14.91 -3.49
C ALA A 20 -5.76 15.16 -4.40
N THR A 21 -4.77 15.92 -3.92
CA THR A 21 -3.53 16.17 -4.66
C THR A 21 -2.67 14.91 -4.74
N ALA A 22 -2.54 14.15 -3.65
CA ALA A 22 -1.83 12.87 -3.65
C ALA A 22 -2.45 11.86 -4.62
N MET A 23 -3.79 11.79 -4.66
CA MET A 23 -4.53 10.98 -5.62
C MET A 23 -4.23 11.40 -7.06
N THR A 24 -4.21 12.71 -7.36
CA THR A 24 -3.88 13.23 -8.69
C THR A 24 -2.45 12.84 -9.11
N VAL A 25 -1.50 12.86 -8.17
CA VAL A 25 -0.13 12.39 -8.42
C VAL A 25 -0.12 10.88 -8.67
N ALA A 26 -0.76 10.10 -7.83
CA ALA A 26 -0.85 8.65 -7.95
C ALA A 26 -1.48 8.23 -9.30
N GLU A 27 -2.60 8.85 -9.70
CA GLU A 27 -3.29 8.63 -10.98
C GLU A 27 -2.41 8.94 -12.19
N ARG A 28 -1.53 9.95 -12.08
CA ARG A 28 -0.65 10.34 -13.16
C ARG A 28 0.49 9.34 -13.40
N TYR A 29 1.04 8.77 -12.34
CA TYR A 29 2.30 8.01 -12.41
C TYR A 29 2.14 6.51 -12.25
N PHE A 30 1.11 6.04 -11.55
CA PHE A 30 0.86 4.62 -11.38
C PHE A 30 0.10 4.01 -12.53
N THR A 31 0.36 2.72 -12.75
CA THR A 31 -0.59 1.88 -13.48
C THR A 31 -1.88 1.74 -12.67
N PRO A 32 -3.02 1.37 -13.30
CA PRO A 32 -4.26 1.12 -12.56
C PRO A 32 -4.11 0.09 -11.43
N ALA A 33 -3.20 -0.89 -11.57
CA ALA A 33 -2.95 -1.90 -10.55
C ALA A 33 -2.26 -1.30 -9.31
N PHE A 34 -1.24 -0.46 -9.49
CA PHE A 34 -0.53 0.23 -8.40
C PHE A 34 -1.38 1.33 -7.75
N LEU A 35 -2.19 2.05 -8.54
CA LEU A 35 -3.15 3.00 -7.99
C LEU A 35 -4.15 2.29 -7.07
N ASN A 36 -4.76 1.20 -7.56
CA ASN A 36 -5.68 0.41 -6.76
C ASN A 36 -4.99 -0.19 -5.53
N HIS A 37 -3.76 -0.69 -5.65
CA HIS A 37 -2.99 -1.16 -4.50
C HIS A 37 -2.83 -0.07 -3.44
N SER A 38 -2.41 1.13 -3.84
CA SER A 38 -2.19 2.24 -2.92
C SER A 38 -3.48 2.64 -2.17
N VAL A 39 -4.62 2.66 -2.89
CA VAL A 39 -5.93 2.89 -2.27
C VAL A 39 -6.35 1.74 -1.37
N ARG A 40 -6.15 0.48 -1.79
CA ARG A 40 -6.41 -0.69 -0.95
C ARG A 40 -5.57 -0.66 0.31
N SER A 41 -4.29 -0.29 0.25
CA SER A 41 -3.40 -0.17 1.41
C SER A 41 -3.93 0.83 2.43
N TYR A 42 -4.46 1.98 2.01
CA TYR A 42 -5.15 2.88 2.93
C TYR A 42 -6.37 2.20 3.58
N ILE A 43 -7.25 1.60 2.77
CA ILE A 43 -8.49 1.00 3.27
C ILE A 43 -8.21 -0.16 4.23
N TRP A 44 -7.24 -1.02 3.92
CA TRP A 44 -6.82 -2.12 4.78
C TRP A 44 -6.30 -1.64 6.12
N GLY A 45 -5.40 -0.65 6.12
CA GLY A 45 -4.91 -0.07 7.37
C GLY A 45 -6.01 0.67 8.14
N ALA A 46 -7.00 1.25 7.45
CA ALA A 46 -8.16 1.87 8.07
C ALA A 46 -9.08 0.86 8.75
N LEU A 47 -9.33 -0.29 8.13
CA LEU A 47 -10.08 -1.39 8.72
C LEU A 47 -9.35 -1.96 9.95
N TYR A 48 -8.04 -2.21 9.82
CA TYR A 48 -7.23 -2.74 10.90
C TYR A 48 -7.20 -1.78 12.10
N ALA A 49 -6.92 -0.50 11.89
CA ALA A 49 -6.90 0.48 12.97
C ALA A 49 -8.24 0.57 13.72
N ARG A 50 -9.36 0.50 13.01
CA ARG A 50 -10.69 0.49 13.62
C ARG A 50 -10.91 -0.77 14.47
N ALA A 51 -10.52 -1.94 13.96
CA ALA A 51 -10.66 -3.20 14.68
C ALA A 51 -9.79 -3.25 15.95
N HIS A 52 -8.63 -2.58 15.94
CA HIS A 52 -7.65 -2.61 17.01
C HIS A 52 -7.62 -1.35 17.89
N GLY A 53 -8.46 -0.36 17.61
CA GLY A 53 -8.50 0.91 18.37
C GLY A 53 -7.20 1.72 18.27
N ILE A 54 -6.57 1.74 17.08
CA ILE A 54 -5.30 2.45 16.85
C ILE A 54 -5.59 3.86 16.32
N ASP A 55 -5.27 4.86 17.13
CA ASP A 55 -5.36 6.28 16.72
C ASP A 55 -4.24 6.64 15.75
N ARG A 56 -4.54 7.53 14.78
CA ARG A 56 -3.58 8.02 13.77
C ARG A 56 -3.98 9.38 13.20
N ASP A 57 -3.03 10.07 12.58
CA ASP A 57 -3.33 11.15 11.62
C ASP A 57 -3.81 10.55 10.29
N ASP A 58 -5.13 10.60 10.04
CA ASP A 58 -5.74 9.90 8.91
C ASP A 58 -5.39 10.52 7.54
N GLU A 59 -5.25 11.85 7.46
CA GLU A 59 -4.80 12.52 6.24
C GLU A 59 -3.34 12.15 5.92
N LEU A 60 -2.47 12.19 6.93
CA LEU A 60 -1.06 11.82 6.79
C LEU A 60 -0.91 10.35 6.36
N PHE A 61 -1.64 9.45 7.02
CA PHE A 61 -1.63 8.03 6.70
C PHE A 61 -2.14 7.77 5.29
N CYS A 62 -3.23 8.44 4.87
CA CYS A 62 -3.76 8.30 3.52
C CYS A 62 -2.76 8.77 2.46
N VAL A 63 -2.13 9.93 2.64
CA VAL A 63 -1.08 10.42 1.73
C VAL A 63 0.12 9.46 1.69
N ALA A 64 0.55 8.93 2.84
CA ALA A 64 1.64 7.95 2.89
C ALA A 64 1.28 6.69 2.09
N ALA A 65 0.09 6.12 2.31
CA ALA A 65 -0.40 4.95 1.57
C ALA A 65 -0.52 5.22 0.07
N LEU A 66 -1.00 6.40 -0.33
CA LEU A 66 -1.14 6.79 -1.73
C LEU A 66 0.19 6.97 -2.47
N LEU A 67 1.29 7.23 -1.75
CA LEU A 67 2.59 7.56 -2.37
C LEU A 67 3.71 6.56 -2.04
N HIS A 68 3.48 5.55 -1.21
CA HIS A 68 4.55 4.69 -0.69
C HIS A 68 5.38 3.99 -1.77
N ASP A 69 4.74 3.60 -2.88
CA ASP A 69 5.35 2.91 -4.01
C ASP A 69 5.74 3.85 -5.17
N ILE A 70 5.63 5.18 -5.00
CA ILE A 70 5.79 6.14 -6.12
C ILE A 70 7.15 6.02 -6.81
N ALA A 71 8.19 5.65 -6.06
CA ALA A 71 9.55 5.47 -6.57
C ALA A 71 9.81 4.10 -7.21
N LEU A 72 8.81 3.22 -7.32
CA LEU A 72 8.84 2.10 -8.27
C LEU A 72 8.50 2.56 -9.69
N SER A 73 7.95 3.77 -9.85
CA SER A 73 7.69 4.34 -11.17
C SER A 73 8.99 4.91 -11.77
N PRO A 74 9.27 4.72 -13.07
CA PRO A 74 10.53 5.14 -13.70
C PRO A 74 10.87 6.63 -13.54
N ALA A 75 9.87 7.49 -13.38
CA ALA A 75 10.06 8.94 -13.22
C ALA A 75 10.72 9.32 -11.88
N PHE A 76 10.60 8.48 -10.85
CA PHE A 76 11.05 8.76 -9.48
C PHE A 76 12.03 7.72 -8.93
N ASP A 77 12.26 6.65 -9.68
CA ASP A 77 13.22 5.63 -9.28
C ASP A 77 14.64 6.20 -9.26
N SER A 78 15.29 6.08 -8.11
CA SER A 78 16.69 6.45 -7.98
C SER A 78 17.60 5.31 -8.45
N HIS A 79 18.65 5.68 -9.18
CA HIS A 79 19.70 4.73 -9.53
C HIS A 79 20.51 4.26 -8.30
N THR A 80 20.62 5.09 -7.27
CA THR A 80 21.60 4.89 -6.17
C THR A 80 20.99 4.52 -4.84
N VAL A 81 19.70 4.80 -4.61
CA VAL A 81 19.03 4.49 -3.33
C VAL A 81 17.82 3.58 -3.52
N PRO A 82 17.47 2.75 -2.52
CA PRO A 82 16.25 1.94 -2.55
C PRO A 82 14.98 2.77 -2.78
N PHE A 83 13.96 2.16 -3.41
CA PHE A 83 12.73 2.87 -3.79
C PHE A 83 12.05 3.53 -2.59
N GLU A 84 12.00 2.87 -1.43
CA GLU A 84 11.35 3.43 -0.25
C GLU A 84 12.03 4.72 0.25
N VAL A 85 13.35 4.85 0.02
CA VAL A 85 14.11 6.05 0.36
C VAL A 85 13.85 7.15 -0.65
N ALA A 86 13.89 6.83 -1.95
CA ALA A 86 13.54 7.78 -3.01
C ALA A 86 12.09 8.27 -2.89
N GLY A 87 11.16 7.37 -2.57
CA GLY A 87 9.74 7.66 -2.35
C GLY A 87 9.54 8.54 -1.12
N GLY A 88 10.30 8.29 -0.05
CA GLY A 88 10.35 9.18 1.12
C GLY A 88 10.74 10.60 0.75
N GLU A 89 11.76 10.79 -0.09
CA GLU A 89 12.16 12.13 -0.56
C GLU A 89 11.09 12.79 -1.45
N VAL A 90 10.41 12.03 -2.32
CA VAL A 90 9.25 12.53 -3.08
C VAL A 90 8.15 13.00 -2.12
N ALA A 91 7.88 12.24 -1.06
CA ALA A 91 6.89 12.61 -0.06
C ALA A 91 7.28 13.85 0.76
N ARG A 92 8.58 14.10 1.00
CA ARG A 92 9.04 15.37 1.59
C ARG A 92 8.72 16.56 0.68
N VAL A 93 9.01 16.43 -0.61
CA VAL A 93 8.68 17.48 -1.60
C VAL A 93 7.17 17.71 -1.62
N PHE A 94 6.39 16.63 -1.65
CA PHE A 94 4.93 16.68 -1.60
C PHE A 94 4.42 17.40 -0.35
N GLY A 95 4.84 16.98 0.84
CA GLY A 95 4.38 17.58 2.11
C GLY A 95 4.75 19.06 2.23
N THR A 96 5.94 19.44 1.75
CA THR A 96 6.36 20.84 1.67
C THR A 96 5.44 21.65 0.75
N ALA A 97 5.15 21.12 -0.45
CA ALA A 97 4.26 21.77 -1.41
C ALA A 97 2.80 21.83 -0.93
N ALA A 98 2.37 20.86 -0.13
CA ALA A 98 1.07 20.84 0.54
C ALA A 98 0.97 21.83 1.72
N GLY A 99 2.06 22.52 2.07
CA GLY A 99 2.10 23.51 3.14
C GLY A 99 2.16 22.90 4.54
N TRP A 100 2.57 21.64 4.67
CA TRP A 100 2.70 20.99 5.97
C TRP A 100 3.90 21.52 6.76
N PRO A 101 3.83 21.55 8.11
CA PRO A 101 4.99 21.81 8.95
C PRO A 101 6.09 20.78 8.68
N ALA A 102 7.36 21.20 8.79
CA ALA A 102 8.52 20.36 8.52
C ALA A 102 8.47 19.00 9.25
N ALA A 103 8.05 18.97 10.52
CA ALA A 103 7.91 17.73 11.28
C ALA A 103 6.91 16.73 10.64
N ARG A 104 5.80 17.20 10.06
CA ARG A 104 4.79 16.37 9.40
C ARG A 104 5.26 15.91 8.02
N THR A 105 5.98 16.78 7.31
CA THR A 105 6.67 16.45 6.06
C THR A 105 7.73 15.36 6.27
N ASP A 106 8.52 15.46 7.33
CA ASP A 106 9.50 14.44 7.67
C ASP A 106 8.82 13.14 8.08
N ARG A 107 7.66 13.25 8.73
CA ARG A 107 6.88 12.10 9.18
C ARG A 107 6.32 11.27 8.03
N VAL A 108 5.75 11.88 6.98
CA VAL A 108 5.26 11.11 5.81
C VAL A 108 6.40 10.36 5.12
N ALA A 109 7.57 10.98 5.03
CA ALA A 109 8.76 10.35 4.46
C ALA A 109 9.24 9.17 5.31
N GLN A 110 9.23 9.31 6.65
CA GLN A 110 9.58 8.22 7.57
C GLN A 110 8.63 7.03 7.45
N ILE A 111 7.30 7.27 7.40
CA ILE A 111 6.30 6.21 7.23
C ILE A 111 6.57 5.41 5.96
N ILE A 112 6.86 6.11 4.85
CA ILE A 112 7.21 5.47 3.59
C ILE A 112 8.55 4.75 3.66
N VAL A 113 9.57 5.22 4.37
CA VAL A 113 10.81 4.44 4.51
C VAL A 113 10.57 3.19 5.37
N LEU A 114 9.83 3.32 6.46
CA LEU A 114 9.62 2.26 7.45
C LEU A 114 8.73 1.12 6.95
N HIS A 115 7.86 1.35 5.94
CA HIS A 115 7.04 0.26 5.39
C HIS A 115 7.87 -0.89 4.77
N MET A 116 9.15 -0.65 4.46
CA MET A 116 10.11 -1.65 3.97
C MET A 116 11.22 -1.98 4.99
N ARG A 117 10.99 -1.70 6.28
CA ARG A 117 11.92 -2.03 7.37
C ARG A 117 11.29 -3.04 8.33
N ASP A 118 12.00 -3.39 9.39
CA ASP A 118 11.48 -4.27 10.43
C ASP A 118 10.18 -3.70 11.01
N ASP A 119 9.26 -4.60 11.38
CA ASP A 119 7.93 -4.26 11.89
C ASP A 119 8.05 -3.36 13.13
N VAL A 120 7.29 -2.27 13.16
CA VAL A 120 7.19 -1.37 14.32
C VAL A 120 5.89 -1.61 15.08
N ALA A 121 5.92 -1.40 16.39
CA ALA A 121 4.74 -1.57 17.23
C ALA A 121 3.78 -0.37 17.10
N ALA A 122 2.48 -0.63 17.03
CA ALA A 122 1.44 0.41 16.94
C ALA A 122 1.53 1.47 18.06
N ALA A 123 1.91 1.06 19.28
CA ALA A 123 2.06 1.97 20.42
C ALA A 123 3.26 2.93 20.31
N VAL A 124 4.21 2.63 19.41
CA VAL A 124 5.40 3.47 19.16
C VAL A 124 5.20 4.32 17.92
N ASP A 125 4.69 3.70 16.85
CA ASP A 125 4.57 4.31 15.54
C ASP A 125 3.32 3.75 14.83
N PRO A 126 2.14 4.36 15.06
CA PRO A 126 0.88 3.80 14.58
C PRO A 126 0.77 3.86 13.05
N GLU A 127 1.12 4.97 12.39
CA GLU A 127 0.97 5.06 10.93
C GLU A 127 1.87 4.09 10.17
N SER A 128 3.13 3.91 10.59
CA SER A 128 4.04 2.98 9.91
C SER A 128 3.62 1.54 10.18
N HIS A 129 3.19 1.22 11.40
CA HIS A 129 2.63 -0.10 11.72
C HIS A 129 1.45 -0.43 10.81
N LEU A 130 0.50 0.49 10.68
CA LEU A 130 -0.68 0.30 9.83
C LEU A 130 -0.33 0.14 8.35
N LEU A 131 0.66 0.88 7.86
CA LEU A 131 1.11 0.74 6.48
C LEU A 131 1.80 -0.60 6.25
N GLN A 132 2.65 -1.06 7.18
CA GLN A 132 3.29 -2.39 7.15
C GLN A 132 2.24 -3.51 7.16
N VAL A 133 1.21 -3.38 8.00
CA VAL A 133 0.09 -4.33 8.07
C VAL A 133 -0.64 -4.42 6.74
N ALA A 134 -1.03 -3.26 6.22
CA ALA A 134 -1.81 -3.17 4.99
C ALA A 134 -1.05 -3.68 3.75
N THR A 135 0.22 -3.30 3.58
CA THR A 135 1.01 -3.68 2.41
C THR A 135 1.41 -5.14 2.47
N SER A 136 1.79 -5.69 3.63
CA SER A 136 2.11 -7.13 3.69
C SER A 136 0.86 -7.99 3.50
N TRP A 137 -0.32 -7.51 3.93
CA TRP A 137 -1.58 -8.17 3.58
C TRP A 137 -1.83 -8.14 2.07
N ASP A 138 -1.78 -6.97 1.42
CA ASP A 138 -2.16 -6.85 0.01
C ASP A 138 -1.12 -7.42 -0.97
N VAL A 139 0.15 -7.57 -0.56
CA VAL A 139 1.24 -8.09 -1.40
C VAL A 139 1.46 -9.59 -1.18
N VAL A 140 1.56 -10.05 0.08
CA VAL A 140 1.98 -11.43 0.42
C VAL A 140 0.96 -12.20 1.27
N GLY A 141 -0.22 -11.65 1.53
CA GLY A 141 -1.31 -12.34 2.21
C GLY A 141 -1.08 -12.57 3.71
N ARG A 142 -0.19 -11.80 4.35
CA ARG A 142 0.04 -11.89 5.81
C ARG A 142 -1.16 -11.34 6.58
N TRP A 143 -1.45 -11.92 7.75
CA TRP A 143 -2.57 -11.51 8.62
C TRP A 143 -3.95 -11.68 7.99
N GLN A 144 -4.13 -12.75 7.22
CA GLN A 144 -5.39 -13.03 6.54
C GLN A 144 -6.60 -12.98 7.48
N GLU A 145 -6.46 -13.52 8.69
CA GLU A 145 -7.48 -13.56 9.74
C GLU A 145 -8.02 -12.19 10.16
N GLU A 146 -7.26 -11.11 9.95
CA GLU A 146 -7.61 -9.75 10.33
C GLU A 146 -8.60 -9.09 9.36
N PHE A 147 -8.77 -9.66 8.17
CA PHE A 147 -9.59 -9.08 7.10
C PHE A 147 -10.75 -10.01 6.75
N PRO A 148 -11.98 -9.76 7.20
CA PRO A 148 -13.14 -10.62 6.90
C PRO A 148 -13.43 -10.79 5.39
N PRO A 149 -13.91 -11.97 4.93
CA PRO A 149 -14.18 -12.22 3.51
C PRO A 149 -15.10 -11.21 2.81
N ASP A 150 -16.12 -10.72 3.50
CA ASP A 150 -17.07 -9.74 2.93
C ASP A 150 -16.40 -8.39 2.65
N GLU A 151 -15.50 -7.94 3.54
CA GLU A 151 -14.72 -6.72 3.34
C GLU A 151 -13.74 -6.90 2.17
N ARG A 152 -13.12 -8.09 2.04
CA ARG A 152 -12.30 -8.44 0.87
C ARG A 152 -13.07 -8.36 -0.43
N ALA A 153 -14.26 -8.98 -0.48
CA ALA A 153 -15.08 -8.96 -1.68
C ALA A 153 -15.47 -7.52 -2.07
N ALA A 154 -15.88 -6.70 -1.10
CA ALA A 154 -16.26 -5.31 -1.34
C ALA A 154 -15.08 -4.45 -1.84
N ILE A 155 -13.90 -4.59 -1.22
CA ILE A 155 -12.70 -3.84 -1.61
C ILE A 155 -12.22 -4.25 -2.99
N LEU A 156 -12.14 -5.56 -3.27
CA LEU A 156 -11.69 -6.06 -4.58
C LEU A 156 -12.69 -5.75 -5.70
N HIS A 157 -13.98 -5.67 -5.39
CA HIS A 157 -14.99 -5.22 -6.35
C HIS A 157 -14.77 -3.76 -6.75
N ARG A 158 -14.45 -2.89 -5.78
CA ARG A 158 -14.25 -1.45 -6.03
C ARG A 158 -12.86 -1.12 -6.59
N TYR A 159 -11.83 -1.83 -6.11
CA TYR A 159 -10.42 -1.61 -6.41
C TYR A 159 -9.75 -2.93 -6.82
N PRO A 160 -10.06 -3.46 -8.01
CA PRO A 160 -9.56 -4.77 -8.46
C PRO A 160 -8.02 -4.80 -8.51
N ARG A 161 -7.45 -6.00 -8.35
CA ARG A 161 -5.98 -6.20 -8.33
C ARG A 161 -5.32 -6.02 -9.69
N LEU A 162 -6.02 -6.31 -10.79
CA LEU A 162 -5.56 -6.02 -12.16
C LEU A 162 -4.13 -6.54 -12.46
N GLY A 163 -3.79 -7.73 -11.97
CA GLY A 163 -2.44 -8.32 -12.15
C GLY A 163 -1.35 -7.66 -11.31
N PHE A 164 -1.71 -6.95 -10.23
CA PHE A 164 -0.80 -6.26 -9.32
C PHE A 164 0.40 -7.11 -8.91
N GLY A 165 0.20 -8.35 -8.46
CA GLY A 165 1.29 -9.21 -7.99
C GLY A 165 2.42 -9.39 -9.01
N ALA A 166 2.09 -9.60 -10.29
CA ALA A 166 3.08 -9.74 -11.35
C ALA A 166 3.83 -8.42 -11.64
N GLN A 167 3.11 -7.29 -11.64
CA GLN A 167 3.73 -5.97 -11.84
C GLN A 167 4.64 -5.58 -10.67
N PHE A 168 4.20 -5.85 -9.44
CA PHE A 168 4.96 -5.60 -8.23
C PHE A 168 6.24 -6.44 -8.18
N LEU A 169 6.13 -7.74 -8.47
CA LEU A 169 7.28 -8.64 -8.53
C LEU A 169 8.31 -8.16 -9.54
N ALA A 170 7.90 -7.79 -10.76
CA ALA A 170 8.81 -7.28 -11.78
C ALA A 170 9.53 -5.99 -11.33
N GLY A 171 8.81 -5.08 -10.65
CA GLY A 171 9.41 -3.89 -10.05
C GLY A 171 10.45 -4.23 -8.98
N PHE A 172 10.13 -5.20 -8.11
CA PHE A 172 11.05 -5.65 -7.05
C PHE A 172 12.28 -6.38 -7.60
N GLU A 173 12.14 -7.17 -8.67
CA GLU A 173 13.26 -7.83 -9.35
C GLU A 173 14.22 -6.80 -9.96
N ASP A 174 13.68 -5.76 -10.62
CA ASP A 174 14.49 -4.67 -11.15
C ASP A 174 15.20 -3.87 -10.05
N GLN A 175 14.50 -3.55 -8.96
CA GLN A 175 15.11 -2.94 -7.77
C GLN A 175 16.23 -3.83 -7.20
N ALA A 176 15.99 -5.14 -7.08
CA ALA A 176 16.95 -6.09 -6.53
C ALA A 176 18.21 -6.21 -7.38
N GLY A 177 18.05 -6.26 -8.72
CA GLY A 177 19.17 -6.36 -9.64
C GLY A 177 20.09 -5.14 -9.62
N ARG A 178 19.51 -3.93 -9.50
CA ARG A 178 20.29 -2.68 -9.48
C ARG A 178 20.80 -2.30 -8.09
N LYS A 179 20.04 -2.66 -7.04
CA LYS A 179 20.29 -2.30 -5.63
C LYS A 179 20.25 -3.55 -4.75
N PRO A 180 21.29 -4.41 -4.81
CA PRO A 180 21.29 -5.72 -4.14
C PRO A 180 21.27 -5.66 -2.60
N GLY A 181 21.59 -4.50 -2.01
CA GLY A 181 21.48 -4.28 -0.56
C GLY A 181 20.11 -3.76 -0.09
N SER A 182 19.12 -3.65 -0.99
CA SER A 182 17.80 -3.08 -0.69
C SER A 182 16.85 -4.07 0.01
N ALA A 183 15.80 -3.54 0.61
CA ALA A 183 14.72 -4.36 1.16
C ALA A 183 13.96 -5.15 0.09
N ALA A 184 13.88 -4.63 -1.14
CA ALA A 184 13.36 -5.37 -2.30
C ALA A 184 14.22 -6.60 -2.60
N ALA A 185 15.55 -6.46 -2.64
CA ALA A 185 16.47 -7.59 -2.82
C ALA A 185 16.33 -8.63 -1.70
N ALA A 186 16.22 -8.18 -0.45
CA ALA A 186 16.00 -9.08 0.68
C ALA A 186 14.64 -9.82 0.59
N SER A 187 13.62 -9.18 0.03
CA SER A 187 12.30 -9.79 -0.18
C SER A 187 12.34 -10.85 -1.28
N ILE A 188 13.01 -10.56 -2.41
CA ILE A 188 13.26 -11.53 -3.48
C ILE A 188 14.00 -12.76 -2.94
N ALA A 189 15.06 -12.56 -2.16
CA ALA A 189 15.82 -13.64 -1.53
C ALA A 189 14.99 -14.49 -0.55
N ARG A 190 13.88 -13.93 -0.02
CA ARG A 190 12.95 -14.61 0.90
C ARG A 190 11.68 -15.11 0.19
N ASP A 191 11.82 -15.50 -1.08
CA ASP A 191 10.76 -16.09 -1.89
C ASP A 191 9.50 -15.21 -2.02
N LEU A 192 9.70 -13.92 -2.35
CA LEU A 192 8.59 -13.03 -2.65
C LEU A 192 7.71 -13.56 -3.80
N ALA A 193 8.33 -14.16 -4.82
CA ALA A 193 7.62 -14.71 -5.98
C ALA A 193 6.65 -15.83 -5.59
N GLY A 194 7.08 -16.80 -4.78
CA GLY A 194 6.21 -17.87 -4.28
C GLY A 194 5.06 -17.33 -3.42
N LYS A 195 5.33 -16.34 -2.56
CA LYS A 195 4.30 -15.70 -1.71
C LYS A 195 3.24 -14.96 -2.52
N ILE A 196 3.66 -14.19 -3.53
CA ILE A 196 2.73 -13.50 -4.44
C ILE A 196 1.91 -14.52 -5.24
N ALA A 197 2.53 -15.60 -5.73
CA ALA A 197 1.82 -16.63 -6.48
C ALA A 197 0.79 -17.38 -5.63
N ALA A 198 1.05 -17.54 -4.32
CA ALA A 198 0.14 -18.17 -3.37
C ALA A 198 -0.93 -17.21 -2.78
N HIS A 199 -1.01 -15.97 -3.26
CA HIS A 199 -1.80 -14.94 -2.62
C HIS A 199 -3.33 -15.23 -2.69
N PRO A 200 -4.05 -15.23 -1.56
CA PRO A 200 -5.45 -15.62 -1.52
C PRO A 200 -6.38 -14.66 -2.27
N LEU A 201 -6.01 -13.38 -2.42
CA LEU A 201 -6.81 -12.41 -3.19
C LEU A 201 -6.69 -12.57 -4.71
N ASP A 202 -5.72 -13.36 -5.19
CA ASP A 202 -5.54 -13.67 -6.62
C ASP A 202 -6.12 -15.05 -7.00
N ALA A 203 -6.55 -15.82 -6.00
CA ALA A 203 -7.33 -17.04 -6.23
C ALA A 203 -8.63 -16.67 -6.94
N ARG A 204 -8.88 -17.28 -8.11
CA ARG A 204 -10.17 -17.14 -8.77
C ARG A 204 -11.26 -17.64 -7.82
N PRO A 205 -12.38 -16.91 -7.64
CA PRO A 205 -13.54 -17.51 -7.01
C PRO A 205 -13.91 -18.74 -7.84
N ASP A 206 -14.13 -19.89 -7.19
CA ASP A 206 -14.44 -21.16 -7.84
C ASP A 206 -15.50 -20.97 -8.94
N GLY A 207 -15.02 -20.93 -10.18
CA GLY A 207 -15.81 -20.87 -11.40
C GLY A 207 -15.34 -22.00 -12.30
N PRO A 208 -16.25 -22.74 -12.96
CA PRO A 208 -15.91 -23.99 -13.60
C PRO A 208 -14.81 -23.76 -14.63
N ALA A 209 -13.84 -24.69 -14.67
CA ALA A 209 -12.88 -24.75 -15.75
C ALA A 209 -13.66 -24.78 -17.06
N LEU A 210 -13.47 -23.76 -17.90
CA LEU A 210 -13.97 -23.79 -19.26
C LEU A 210 -13.29 -24.97 -19.95
N SER A 211 -14.10 -25.99 -20.22
CA SER A 211 -13.78 -27.18 -21.01
C SER A 211 -13.38 -26.84 -22.43
#